data_AF-A0A150TBV6-F1
#
_entry.id   AF-A0A150TBV6-F1
#
_cell.length_a   1.000
_cell.length_b   1.000
_cell.length_c   1.000
_cell.angle_alpha   90.00
_cell.angle_beta   90.00
_cell.angle_gamma   90.00
#
_symmetry.space_group_name_H-M   'P 1'
#
loop_
_entity.id
_entity.type
_entity.pdbx_description
1 polymer ?
#
loop_
_entity_poly.entity_id
_entity_poly.type
_entity_poly.pdbx_seq_one_letter_code
_entity_poly.pdbx_strand_id
1 'polypeptide(L)'
;SKKRRGDINPCMTPDPGWGVYDRWSRAPSIGQMIMPHKGGVTKRGGFDVIIHFHGHEALRKEFVKTADGAVLVGIDLGIGSGAYSSAFSAPYVFENLLDSIERAVAKKTGKKKVYIRKLGLSAWSAGYGAIEQILRQPAGKRVDALVLLDSLHAGYADEHQRKLKVAQIEPFIAFARRAAAGEAFMFMSHSSILPPGYASTAETASFIVQQLRGKPRGSSRRDVLGLDMIRRFDRGDFHLRGYTGDDKPDHCAHLGLMADVMRVHLKPRWKTPQGRR
;
A
#
# COMPACT_ATOMS: atom_id res chain seq x y z
N SER A 1 -15.62 -19.18 -2.07
CA SER A 1 -17.07 -19.10 -2.41
C SER A 1 -17.80 -18.15 -1.45
N LYS A 2 -18.94 -17.55 -1.88
CA LYS A 2 -19.77 -16.61 -1.10
C LYS A 2 -20.00 -17.03 0.36
N LYS A 3 -20.17 -18.33 0.64
CA LYS A 3 -20.31 -18.89 2.01
C LYS A 3 -19.22 -18.42 3.00
N ARG A 4 -17.98 -18.17 2.55
CA ARG A 4 -16.87 -17.74 3.43
C ARG A 4 -16.94 -16.27 3.85
N ARG A 5 -17.60 -15.43 3.06
CA ARG A 5 -17.61 -13.97 3.21
C ARG A 5 -18.94 -13.44 3.76
N GLY A 6 -19.90 -14.34 4.00
CA GLY A 6 -21.31 -13.98 4.12
C GLY A 6 -21.82 -13.33 2.83
N ASP A 7 -22.83 -12.47 2.94
CA ASP A 7 -23.35 -11.68 1.82
C ASP A 7 -22.47 -10.47 1.47
N ILE A 8 -21.28 -10.34 2.08
CA ILE A 8 -20.38 -9.21 1.86
C ILE A 8 -19.60 -9.40 0.55
N ASN A 9 -19.69 -8.41 -0.33
CA ASN A 9 -18.83 -8.27 -1.50
C ASN A 9 -17.54 -7.50 -1.11
N PRO A 10 -16.35 -8.12 -1.13
CA PRO A 10 -15.11 -7.45 -0.73
C PRO A 10 -14.72 -6.26 -1.60
N CYS A 11 -15.18 -6.20 -2.86
CA CYS A 11 -14.96 -5.03 -3.71
C CYS A 11 -15.88 -3.86 -3.37
N MET A 12 -16.97 -4.12 -2.63
CA MET A 12 -18.05 -3.17 -2.32
C MET A 12 -18.46 -3.31 -0.85
N THR A 13 -17.49 -3.20 0.06
CA THR A 13 -17.79 -3.24 1.50
C THR A 13 -18.68 -2.06 1.91
N PRO A 14 -19.54 -2.22 2.93
CA PRO A 14 -20.30 -1.11 3.50
C PRO A 14 -19.37 0.04 3.90
N ASP A 15 -19.79 1.28 3.64
CA ASP A 15 -18.99 2.45 4.00
C ASP A 15 -19.08 2.72 5.51
N PRO A 16 -17.97 2.65 6.27
CA PRO A 16 -17.99 2.96 7.71
C PRO A 16 -18.08 4.47 7.99
N GLY A 17 -18.20 5.31 6.95
CA GLY A 17 -18.12 6.76 7.05
C GLY A 17 -16.66 7.23 7.03
N TRP A 18 -16.42 8.41 7.58
CA TRP A 18 -15.13 9.12 7.45
C TRP A 18 -14.37 9.23 8.78
N GLY A 19 -14.94 8.74 9.88
CA GLY A 19 -14.28 8.78 11.19
C GLY A 19 -13.97 10.21 11.65
N VAL A 20 -12.67 10.56 11.66
CA VAL A 20 -12.16 11.91 11.99
C VAL A 20 -11.77 12.71 10.74
N TYR A 21 -12.03 12.23 9.54
CA TYR A 21 -11.53 12.77 8.28
C TYR A 21 -12.55 13.60 7.51
N ASP A 22 -12.06 14.63 6.81
CA ASP A 22 -12.81 15.30 5.75
C ASP A 22 -13.15 14.34 4.61
N ARG A 23 -14.07 14.78 3.75
CA ARG A 23 -14.32 14.16 2.44
C ARG A 23 -13.13 14.38 1.50
N TRP A 24 -13.13 13.64 0.39
CA TRP A 24 -12.10 13.78 -0.64
C TRP A 24 -11.95 15.21 -1.15
N SER A 25 -10.69 15.64 -1.22
CA SER A 25 -10.26 16.90 -1.82
C SER A 25 -9.32 16.63 -2.98
N ARG A 26 -9.48 17.36 -4.09
CA ARG A 26 -8.57 17.35 -5.25
C ARG A 26 -7.41 18.36 -5.09
N ALA A 27 -7.01 18.65 -3.86
CA ALA A 27 -5.92 19.58 -3.58
C ALA A 27 -4.51 19.09 -4.01
N PRO A 28 -4.18 17.79 -3.97
CA PRO A 28 -2.91 17.29 -4.51
C PRO A 28 -2.85 17.48 -6.03
N SER A 29 -1.64 17.52 -6.59
CA SER A 29 -1.42 17.61 -8.05
C SER A 29 -1.95 16.39 -8.81
N ILE A 30 -2.01 15.22 -8.16
CA ILE A 30 -2.55 13.98 -8.71
C ILE A 30 -3.40 13.29 -7.63
N GLY A 31 -4.59 12.83 -8.04
CA GLY A 31 -5.49 12.07 -7.18
C GLY A 31 -6.30 12.93 -6.21
N GLN A 32 -6.68 12.31 -5.10
CA GLN A 32 -7.53 12.91 -4.08
C GLN A 32 -6.96 12.64 -2.70
N MET A 33 -7.12 13.56 -1.76
CA MET A 33 -6.66 13.38 -0.39
C MET A 33 -7.78 13.53 0.63
N ILE A 34 -7.61 12.83 1.76
CA ILE A 34 -8.34 13.06 3.00
C ILE A 34 -7.37 13.37 4.11
N MET A 35 -7.81 14.24 5.02
CA MET A 35 -7.04 14.67 6.17
C MET A 35 -7.99 14.81 7.37
N PRO A 36 -7.54 14.57 8.61
CA PRO A 36 -8.37 14.79 9.79
C PRO A 36 -9.01 16.19 9.82
N HIS A 37 -10.25 16.33 10.29
CA HIS A 37 -10.95 17.62 10.40
C HIS A 37 -10.10 18.63 11.18
N LYS A 38 -9.57 18.20 12.32
CA LYS A 38 -8.60 18.93 13.16
C LYS A 38 -7.44 18.02 13.52
N GLY A 39 -6.29 18.60 13.85
CA GLY A 39 -5.11 17.83 14.27
C GLY A 39 -4.41 17.15 13.09
N GLY A 40 -3.87 15.94 13.30
CA GLY A 40 -3.10 15.21 12.28
C GLY A 40 -1.71 15.79 11.98
N VAL A 41 -1.33 16.87 12.68
CA VAL A 41 -0.06 17.57 12.51
C VAL A 41 0.59 17.85 13.87
N THR A 42 1.91 17.78 13.94
CA THR A 42 2.67 18.15 15.13
C THR A 42 2.67 19.67 15.34
N LYS A 43 3.11 20.13 16.53
CA LYS A 43 3.30 21.57 16.82
C LYS A 43 4.20 22.23 15.77
N ARG A 44 5.26 21.55 15.33
CA ARG A 44 6.24 22.02 14.34
C ARG A 44 5.79 21.87 12.87
N GLY A 45 4.60 21.33 12.62
CA GLY A 45 4.03 21.19 11.26
C GLY A 45 4.37 19.89 10.53
N GLY A 46 5.08 18.97 11.17
CA GLY A 46 5.28 17.62 10.64
C GLY A 46 3.97 16.81 10.65
N PHE A 47 3.69 16.08 9.57
CA PHE A 47 2.54 15.18 9.43
C PHE A 47 2.95 13.87 8.74
N ASP A 48 2.09 12.85 8.81
CA ASP A 48 2.35 11.56 8.17
C ASP A 48 1.37 11.34 7.02
N VAL A 49 1.80 10.68 5.96
CA VAL A 49 0.99 10.43 4.77
C VAL A 49 1.16 9.00 4.25
N ILE A 50 0.06 8.42 3.80
CA ILE A 50 0.05 7.23 2.94
C ILE A 50 -0.46 7.64 1.57
N ILE A 51 0.31 7.35 0.52
CA ILE A 51 -0.10 7.49 -0.87
C ILE A 51 -0.45 6.09 -1.38
N HIS A 52 -1.72 5.89 -1.70
CA HIS A 52 -2.25 4.63 -2.18
C HIS A 52 -2.62 4.69 -3.66
N PHE A 53 -2.16 3.68 -4.39
CA PHE A 53 -2.39 3.52 -5.82
C PHE A 53 -3.38 2.40 -6.08
N HIS A 54 -4.41 2.73 -6.88
CA HIS A 54 -5.44 1.83 -7.40
C HIS A 54 -6.42 1.29 -6.35
N GLY A 55 -7.70 1.64 -6.50
CA GLY A 55 -8.77 1.19 -5.60
C GLY A 55 -8.98 2.10 -4.39
N HIS A 56 -8.72 3.41 -4.54
CA HIS A 56 -8.63 4.33 -3.41
C HIS A 56 -9.88 4.39 -2.52
N GLU A 57 -11.09 4.29 -3.08
CA GLU A 57 -12.33 4.31 -2.29
C GLU A 57 -12.47 3.09 -1.39
N ALA A 58 -12.16 1.90 -1.94
CA ALA A 58 -12.22 0.67 -1.16
C ALA A 58 -11.12 0.67 -0.09
N LEU A 59 -9.92 1.15 -0.40
CA LEU A 59 -8.88 1.32 0.62
C LEU A 59 -9.29 2.32 1.71
N ARG A 60 -9.86 3.47 1.34
CA ARG A 60 -10.28 4.49 2.32
C ARG A 60 -11.21 3.90 3.37
N LYS A 61 -12.20 3.09 2.96
CA LYS A 61 -13.11 2.42 3.90
C LYS A 61 -12.36 1.59 4.93
N GLU A 62 -11.26 0.96 4.57
CA GLU A 62 -10.45 0.16 5.49
C GLU A 62 -9.49 1.01 6.33
N PHE A 63 -8.89 2.04 5.71
CA PHE A 63 -8.00 3.00 6.36
C PHE A 63 -8.69 3.73 7.53
N VAL A 64 -9.86 4.31 7.30
CA VAL A 64 -10.58 5.13 8.31
C VAL A 64 -11.15 4.33 9.48
N LYS A 65 -11.17 2.99 9.41
CA LYS A 65 -11.53 2.13 10.55
C LYS A 65 -10.52 2.19 11.69
N THR A 66 -9.29 2.62 11.42
CA THR A 66 -8.17 2.51 12.37
C THR A 66 -7.23 3.70 12.36
N ALA A 67 -7.03 4.33 11.20
CA ALA A 67 -6.26 5.55 11.09
C ALA A 67 -7.02 6.69 11.77
N ASP A 68 -6.28 7.51 12.51
CA ASP A 68 -6.82 8.62 13.30
C ASP A 68 -5.93 9.85 13.22
N GLY A 69 -5.12 10.01 12.17
CA GLY A 69 -4.16 11.13 12.10
C GLY A 69 -3.42 11.29 10.80
N ALA A 70 -2.98 10.18 10.18
CA ALA A 70 -2.24 10.23 8.92
C ALA A 70 -3.14 10.71 7.78
N VAL A 71 -2.59 11.50 6.86
CA VAL A 71 -3.24 11.85 5.59
C VAL A 71 -3.26 10.63 4.68
N LEU A 72 -4.36 10.41 3.96
CA LEU A 72 -4.42 9.42 2.88
C LEU A 72 -4.57 10.16 1.55
N VAL A 73 -3.73 9.81 0.59
CA VAL A 73 -3.84 10.24 -0.82
C VAL A 73 -4.18 9.01 -1.64
N GLY A 74 -5.27 9.06 -2.40
CA GLY A 74 -5.73 8.02 -3.29
C GLY A 74 -5.52 8.40 -4.75
N ILE A 75 -4.92 7.51 -5.54
CA ILE A 75 -4.59 7.76 -6.94
C ILE A 75 -5.08 6.58 -7.79
N ASP A 76 -6.07 6.83 -8.65
CA ASP A 76 -6.59 5.89 -9.63
C ASP A 76 -6.32 6.42 -11.05
N LEU A 77 -5.53 5.69 -11.85
CA LEU A 77 -5.04 6.13 -13.17
C LEU A 77 -5.43 5.17 -14.30
N GLY A 78 -6.05 4.03 -13.99
CA GLY A 78 -6.47 3.04 -14.97
C GLY A 78 -6.53 1.64 -14.39
N ILE A 79 -6.73 0.66 -15.27
CA ILE A 79 -6.88 -0.76 -14.92
C ILE A 79 -5.53 -1.49 -14.87
N GLY A 80 -4.61 -1.16 -15.78
CA GLY A 80 -3.30 -1.81 -15.89
C GLY A 80 -2.17 -1.03 -15.22
N SER A 81 -1.13 -1.74 -14.77
CA SER A 81 0.03 -1.14 -14.10
C SER A 81 0.82 -0.18 -15.00
N GLY A 82 0.73 -0.33 -16.32
CA GLY A 82 1.36 0.57 -17.29
C GLY A 82 0.95 2.03 -17.14
N ALA A 83 -0.33 2.32 -16.89
CA ALA A 83 -0.80 3.71 -16.70
C ALA A 83 -0.13 4.37 -15.47
N TYR A 84 0.05 3.59 -14.41
CA TYR A 84 0.73 4.01 -13.19
C TYR A 84 2.23 4.22 -13.42
N SER A 85 2.88 3.28 -14.11
CA SER A 85 4.30 3.40 -14.47
C SER A 85 4.56 4.61 -15.35
N SER A 86 3.75 4.84 -16.38
CA SER A 86 3.89 5.99 -17.28
C SER A 86 3.75 7.32 -16.53
N ALA A 87 2.74 7.43 -15.67
CA ALA A 87 2.48 8.66 -14.91
C ALA A 87 3.63 9.03 -13.95
N PHE A 88 4.30 8.05 -13.35
CA PHE A 88 5.38 8.28 -12.38
C PHE A 88 6.79 8.09 -12.95
N SER A 89 6.93 7.98 -14.29
CA SER A 89 8.21 7.77 -14.96
C SER A 89 9.20 8.93 -14.75
N ALA A 90 8.70 10.17 -14.74
CA ALA A 90 9.53 11.35 -14.55
C ALA A 90 9.68 11.71 -13.05
N PRO A 91 10.91 11.93 -12.53
CA PRO A 91 11.14 12.15 -11.09
C PRO A 91 10.36 13.33 -10.48
N TYR A 92 10.23 14.42 -11.24
CA TYR A 92 9.55 15.62 -10.78
C TYR A 92 8.07 15.39 -10.47
N VAL A 93 7.43 14.35 -11.02
CA VAL A 93 6.00 14.07 -10.79
C VAL A 93 5.77 13.70 -9.34
N PHE A 94 6.60 12.82 -8.79
CA PHE A 94 6.49 12.42 -7.40
C PHE A 94 6.85 13.56 -6.45
N GLU A 95 7.89 14.33 -6.77
CA GLU A 95 8.29 15.50 -5.98
C GLU A 95 7.17 16.56 -5.94
N ASN A 96 6.60 16.91 -7.10
CA ASN A 96 5.47 17.82 -7.20
C ASN A 96 4.23 17.32 -6.43
N LEU A 97 4.00 16.01 -6.41
CA LEU A 97 2.93 15.41 -5.60
C LEU A 97 3.18 15.64 -4.11
N LEU A 98 4.38 15.34 -3.61
CA LEU A 98 4.72 15.57 -2.20
C LEU A 98 4.56 17.05 -1.82
N ASP A 99 5.05 17.96 -2.65
CA ASP A 99 4.95 19.40 -2.41
C ASP A 99 3.49 19.89 -2.42
N SER A 100 2.66 19.35 -3.32
CA SER A 100 1.23 19.70 -3.38
C SER A 100 0.48 19.25 -2.14
N ILE A 101 0.82 18.09 -1.58
CA ILE A 101 0.25 17.57 -0.32
C ILE A 101 0.67 18.48 0.83
N GLU A 102 1.96 18.85 0.92
CA GLU A 102 2.45 19.77 1.96
C GLU A 102 1.74 21.13 1.89
N ARG A 103 1.55 21.69 0.69
CA ARG A 103 0.77 22.94 0.49
C ARG A 103 -0.69 22.78 0.91
N ALA A 104 -1.33 21.68 0.57
CA ALA A 104 -2.72 21.42 0.94
C ALA A 104 -2.89 21.35 2.47
N VAL A 105 -1.98 20.65 3.15
CA VAL A 105 -1.94 20.56 4.62
C VAL A 105 -1.64 21.93 5.25
N ALA A 106 -0.70 22.70 4.70
CA ALA A 106 -0.40 24.06 5.16
C ALA A 106 -1.62 24.97 5.07
N LYS A 107 -2.31 24.97 3.92
CA LYS A 107 -3.54 25.75 3.70
C LYS A 107 -4.63 25.39 4.72
N LYS A 108 -4.85 24.09 4.94
CA LYS A 108 -5.89 23.62 5.87
C LYS A 108 -5.56 23.93 7.34
N THR A 109 -4.30 23.82 7.73
CA THR A 109 -3.89 23.98 9.14
C THR A 109 -3.53 25.42 9.52
N GLY A 110 -3.37 26.32 8.54
CA GLY A 110 -2.87 27.68 8.74
C GLY A 110 -1.40 27.74 9.18
N LYS A 111 -0.67 26.62 9.12
CA LYS A 111 0.74 26.55 9.53
C LYS A 111 1.64 27.05 8.40
N LYS A 112 2.57 27.95 8.74
CA LYS A 112 3.56 28.51 7.80
C LYS A 112 4.62 27.50 7.33
N LYS A 113 4.94 26.51 8.16
CA LYS A 113 5.89 25.44 7.87
C LYS A 113 5.21 24.10 8.09
N VAL A 114 5.11 23.31 7.03
CA VAL A 114 4.49 21.98 7.02
C VAL A 114 5.41 21.08 6.21
N TYR A 115 5.61 19.85 6.68
CA TYR A 115 6.50 18.90 6.02
C TYR A 115 6.05 17.46 6.28
N ILE A 116 6.26 16.59 5.31
CA ILE A 116 6.03 15.16 5.47
C ILE A 116 7.12 14.59 6.39
N ARG A 117 6.69 14.06 7.54
CA ARG A 117 7.55 13.40 8.54
C ARG A 117 7.67 11.90 8.27
N LYS A 118 6.57 11.26 7.89
CA LYS A 118 6.52 9.83 7.53
C LYS A 118 5.77 9.63 6.23
N LEU A 119 6.40 8.88 5.33
CA LEU A 119 5.89 8.63 3.99
C LEU A 119 5.72 7.13 3.77
N GLY A 120 4.46 6.71 3.67
CA GLY A 120 4.09 5.37 3.25
C GLY A 120 3.59 5.34 1.80
N LEU A 121 3.97 4.32 1.06
CA LEU A 121 3.34 3.97 -0.21
C LEU A 121 2.52 2.70 -0.04
N SER A 122 1.37 2.64 -0.70
CA SER A 122 0.54 1.45 -0.75
C SER A 122 0.00 1.22 -2.15
N ALA A 123 -0.19 -0.04 -2.53
CA ALA A 123 -0.86 -0.37 -3.78
C ALA A 123 -1.73 -1.61 -3.63
N TRP A 124 -2.80 -1.64 -4.41
CA TRP A 124 -3.57 -2.83 -4.72
C TRP A 124 -3.52 -3.09 -6.22
N SER A 125 -3.48 -4.36 -6.64
CA SER A 125 -3.49 -4.73 -8.07
C SER A 125 -2.45 -3.94 -8.88
N ALA A 126 -2.84 -3.29 -9.98
CA ALA A 126 -2.03 -2.46 -10.88
C ALA A 126 -1.23 -1.32 -10.23
N GLY A 127 -1.57 -0.88 -9.02
CA GLY A 127 -0.92 0.28 -8.38
C GLY A 127 0.59 0.11 -8.16
N TYR A 128 1.12 -1.12 -8.15
CA TYR A 128 2.55 -1.38 -8.00
C TYR A 128 3.41 -0.71 -9.10
N GLY A 129 2.84 -0.44 -10.28
CA GLY A 129 3.56 0.21 -11.37
C GLY A 129 4.09 1.61 -11.02
N ALA A 130 3.29 2.40 -10.27
CA ALA A 130 3.73 3.71 -9.77
C ALA A 130 4.86 3.54 -8.75
N ILE A 131 4.70 2.60 -7.82
CA ILE A 131 5.68 2.34 -6.76
C ILE A 131 7.01 1.88 -7.36
N GLU A 132 6.99 1.01 -8.38
CA GLU A 132 8.20 0.57 -9.07
C GLU A 132 9.01 1.78 -9.57
N GLN A 133 8.35 2.74 -10.23
CA GLN A 133 9.02 3.94 -10.75
C GLN A 133 9.52 4.83 -9.63
N ILE A 134 8.68 5.10 -8.61
CA ILE A 134 9.03 5.97 -7.47
C ILE A 134 10.25 5.43 -6.72
N LEU A 135 10.30 4.12 -6.46
CA LEU A 135 11.40 3.51 -5.70
C LEU A 135 12.75 3.55 -6.42
N ARG A 136 12.76 3.73 -7.75
CA ARG A 136 14.00 3.91 -8.55
C ARG A 136 14.56 5.32 -8.47
N GLN A 137 13.74 6.28 -8.05
CA GLN A 137 14.09 7.69 -8.06
C GLN A 137 14.69 8.13 -6.72
N PRO A 138 15.49 9.22 -6.68
CA PRO A 138 16.06 9.73 -5.43
C PRO A 138 15.03 9.97 -4.32
N ALA A 139 13.87 10.53 -4.68
CA ALA A 139 12.77 10.76 -3.74
C ALA A 139 12.17 9.46 -3.15
N GLY A 140 12.33 8.31 -3.82
CA GLY A 140 11.95 7.00 -3.29
C GLY A 140 12.69 6.62 -2.00
N LYS A 141 13.88 7.20 -1.74
CA LYS A 141 14.61 7.01 -0.48
C LYS A 141 13.88 7.58 0.74
N ARG A 142 12.96 8.54 0.54
CA ARG A 142 12.13 9.13 1.61
C ARG A 142 11.04 8.17 2.12
N VAL A 143 10.76 7.07 1.41
CA VAL A 143 9.69 6.14 1.76
C VAL A 143 10.12 5.31 2.98
N ASP A 144 9.37 5.46 4.08
CA ASP A 144 9.55 4.74 5.34
C ASP A 144 8.76 3.42 5.39
N ALA A 145 7.67 3.33 4.63
CA ALA A 145 6.75 2.19 4.67
C ALA A 145 6.21 1.81 3.28
N LEU A 146 6.07 0.52 3.03
CA LEU A 146 5.51 -0.03 1.81
C LEU A 146 4.45 -1.10 2.12
N VAL A 147 3.23 -0.95 1.58
CA VAL A 147 2.12 -1.89 1.78
C VAL A 147 1.55 -2.37 0.45
N LEU A 148 1.86 -3.60 0.06
CA LEU A 148 1.43 -4.21 -1.20
C LEU A 148 0.30 -5.23 -0.93
N LEU A 149 -0.91 -4.88 -1.35
CA LEU A 149 -2.11 -5.67 -1.13
C LEU A 149 -2.43 -6.43 -2.41
N ASP A 150 -1.98 -7.68 -2.52
CA ASP A 150 -2.12 -8.50 -3.74
C ASP A 150 -1.77 -7.72 -5.02
N SER A 151 -0.62 -7.05 -5.01
CA SER A 151 -0.32 -6.00 -5.99
C SER A 151 0.95 -6.25 -6.81
N LEU A 152 1.99 -6.86 -6.23
CA LEU A 152 3.27 -6.99 -6.92
C LEU A 152 3.26 -8.08 -7.99
N HIS A 153 3.17 -7.69 -9.26
CA HIS A 153 3.38 -8.57 -10.40
C HIS A 153 4.69 -8.28 -11.11
N ALA A 154 5.12 -9.18 -11.99
CA ALA A 154 6.29 -8.99 -12.86
C ALA A 154 6.09 -9.75 -14.17
N GLY A 155 6.78 -9.35 -15.22
CA GLY A 155 6.92 -10.16 -16.43
C GLY A 155 7.90 -11.31 -16.25
N TYR A 156 7.95 -12.19 -17.23
CA TYR A 156 8.99 -13.20 -17.35
C TYR A 156 10.12 -12.71 -18.26
N ALA A 157 11.36 -13.01 -17.90
CA ALA A 157 12.51 -12.92 -18.80
C ALA A 157 12.54 -14.13 -19.76
N ASP A 158 12.00 -15.27 -19.32
CA ASP A 158 11.74 -16.46 -20.11
C ASP A 158 10.42 -17.06 -19.61
N GLU A 159 9.38 -17.02 -20.46
CA GLU A 159 8.03 -17.48 -20.11
C GLU A 159 7.96 -19.01 -19.99
N HIS A 160 8.69 -19.75 -20.83
CA HIS A 160 8.72 -21.21 -20.79
C HIS A 160 9.31 -21.72 -19.48
N GLN A 161 10.36 -21.06 -18.99
CA GLN A 161 11.00 -21.40 -17.71
C GLN A 161 10.37 -20.70 -16.51
N ARG A 162 9.34 -19.86 -16.73
CA ARG A 162 8.75 -18.96 -15.72
C ARG A 162 9.81 -18.14 -14.96
N LYS A 163 10.90 -17.77 -15.65
CA LYS A 163 11.99 -17.02 -15.05
C LYS A 163 11.59 -15.56 -14.91
N LEU A 164 11.49 -15.06 -13.68
CA LEU A 164 11.05 -13.69 -13.43
C LEU A 164 11.98 -12.65 -14.06
N LYS A 165 11.41 -11.56 -14.59
CA LYS A 165 12.14 -10.37 -15.02
C LYS A 165 12.59 -9.58 -13.78
N VAL A 166 13.67 -10.04 -13.15
CA VAL A 166 14.18 -9.53 -11.86
C VAL A 166 14.35 -8.02 -11.83
N ALA A 167 14.74 -7.40 -12.96
CA ALA A 167 14.87 -5.95 -13.06
C ALA A 167 13.62 -5.21 -12.57
N GLN A 168 12.40 -5.72 -12.81
CA GLN A 168 11.13 -5.11 -12.36
C GLN A 168 10.88 -5.27 -10.85
N ILE A 169 11.49 -6.26 -10.22
CA ILE A 169 11.31 -6.61 -8.80
C ILE A 169 12.43 -6.00 -7.93
N GLU A 170 13.57 -5.64 -8.54
CA GLU A 170 14.77 -5.17 -7.83
C GLU A 170 14.51 -4.03 -6.82
N PRO A 171 13.73 -2.98 -7.12
CA PRO A 171 13.44 -1.93 -6.13
C PRO A 171 12.69 -2.46 -4.90
N PHE A 172 11.82 -3.45 -5.08
CA PHE A 172 11.09 -4.11 -4.00
C PHE A 172 11.98 -5.04 -3.19
N ILE A 173 12.94 -5.72 -3.82
CA ILE A 173 13.95 -6.55 -3.12
C ILE A 173 14.83 -5.66 -2.24
N ALA A 174 15.31 -4.53 -2.76
CA ALA A 174 16.08 -3.56 -1.99
C ALA A 174 15.28 -3.02 -0.80
N PHE A 175 14.00 -2.70 -1.00
CA PHE A 175 13.12 -2.26 0.08
C PHE A 175 12.87 -3.37 1.12
N ALA A 176 12.65 -4.61 0.68
CA ALA A 176 12.47 -5.76 1.55
C ALA A 176 13.71 -6.04 2.42
N ARG A 177 14.92 -5.84 1.88
CA ARG A 177 16.18 -5.94 2.64
C ARG A 177 16.26 -4.87 3.73
N ARG A 178 15.93 -3.61 3.41
CA ARG A 178 15.85 -2.52 4.40
C ARG A 178 14.84 -2.82 5.50
N ALA A 179 13.66 -3.33 5.13
CA ALA A 179 12.64 -3.72 6.10
C ALA A 179 13.08 -4.90 6.97
N ALA A 180 13.74 -5.90 6.38
CA ALA A 180 14.32 -7.02 7.12
C ALA A 180 15.41 -6.58 8.12
N ALA A 181 16.11 -5.47 7.84
CA ALA A 181 17.08 -4.85 8.73
C ALA A 181 16.47 -3.87 9.75
N GLY A 182 15.15 -3.63 9.71
CA GLY A 182 14.43 -2.72 10.62
C GLY A 182 14.46 -1.23 10.22
N GLU A 183 15.09 -0.91 9.08
CA GLU A 183 15.27 0.48 8.61
C GLU A 183 14.00 1.06 7.98
N ALA A 184 13.11 0.21 7.48
CA ALA A 184 11.84 0.56 6.86
C ALA A 184 10.77 -0.46 7.27
N PHE A 185 9.51 -0.23 6.92
CA PHE A 185 8.44 -1.22 7.09
C PHE A 185 7.94 -1.73 5.75
N MET A 186 7.82 -3.03 5.57
CA MET A 186 7.23 -3.59 4.36
C MET A 186 6.24 -4.71 4.68
N PHE A 187 5.00 -4.51 4.27
CA PHE A 187 3.97 -5.53 4.26
C PHE A 187 3.65 -5.90 2.82
N MET A 188 3.59 -7.19 2.51
CA MET A 188 3.03 -7.66 1.26
C MET A 188 2.10 -8.85 1.47
N SER A 189 1.06 -8.92 0.63
CA SER A 189 0.16 -10.06 0.59
C SER A 189 -0.04 -10.57 -0.83
N HIS A 190 -0.42 -11.84 -0.96
CA HIS A 190 -0.77 -12.44 -2.24
C HIS A 190 -1.96 -13.39 -2.11
N SER A 191 -2.74 -13.49 -3.19
CA SER A 191 -3.75 -14.52 -3.41
C SER A 191 -3.14 -15.76 -4.09
N SER A 192 -3.98 -16.72 -4.48
CA SER A 192 -3.60 -17.87 -5.32
C SER A 192 -3.96 -17.66 -6.80
N ILE A 193 -4.29 -16.42 -7.21
CA ILE A 193 -4.64 -16.08 -8.58
C ILE A 193 -3.44 -16.29 -9.50
N LEU A 194 -3.66 -17.00 -10.60
CA LEU A 194 -2.71 -17.19 -11.68
C LEU A 194 -3.09 -16.27 -12.85
N PRO A 195 -2.39 -15.14 -13.05
CA PRO A 195 -2.69 -14.27 -14.16
C PRO A 195 -2.19 -14.85 -15.50
N PRO A 196 -2.82 -14.47 -16.63
CA PRO A 196 -2.36 -14.87 -17.95
C PRO A 196 -1.12 -14.06 -18.38
N GLY A 197 -0.04 -14.74 -18.77
CA GLY A 197 1.11 -14.12 -19.44
C GLY A 197 2.06 -13.29 -18.55
N TYR A 198 1.91 -13.32 -17.23
CA TYR A 198 2.83 -12.67 -16.29
C TYR A 198 2.88 -13.40 -14.95
N ALA A 199 3.81 -13.00 -14.07
CA ALA A 199 4.00 -13.60 -12.75
C ALA A 199 2.90 -13.18 -11.77
N SER A 200 2.38 -14.16 -11.05
CA SER A 200 1.44 -13.94 -9.94
C SER A 200 2.12 -13.21 -8.77
N THR A 201 1.31 -12.59 -7.93
CA THR A 201 1.75 -12.05 -6.63
C THR A 201 2.32 -13.14 -5.71
N ALA A 202 1.88 -14.40 -5.87
CA ALA A 202 2.41 -15.54 -5.14
C ALA A 202 3.86 -15.87 -5.56
N GLU A 203 4.17 -15.76 -6.84
CA GLU A 203 5.51 -16.00 -7.39
C GLU A 203 6.48 -14.89 -6.99
N THR A 204 6.09 -13.63 -7.16
CA THR A 204 6.93 -12.49 -6.78
C THR A 204 7.18 -12.46 -5.26
N ALA A 205 6.16 -12.78 -4.45
CA ALA A 205 6.31 -12.93 -3.00
C ALA A 205 7.30 -14.03 -2.62
N SER A 206 7.20 -15.20 -3.26
CA SER A 206 8.11 -16.31 -3.00
C SER A 206 9.54 -15.95 -3.38
N PHE A 207 9.71 -15.24 -4.51
CA PHE A 207 11.00 -14.75 -4.97
C PHE A 207 11.62 -13.74 -3.99
N ILE A 208 10.86 -12.75 -3.50
CA ILE A 208 11.36 -11.80 -2.50
C ILE A 208 11.80 -12.53 -1.21
N VAL A 209 11.01 -13.50 -0.72
CA VAL A 209 11.40 -14.28 0.46
C VAL A 209 12.70 -15.07 0.21
N GLN A 210 12.88 -15.63 -1.00
CA GLN A 210 14.12 -16.29 -1.38
C GLN A 210 15.31 -15.32 -1.41
N GLN A 211 15.13 -14.08 -1.92
CA GLN A 211 16.16 -13.05 -1.90
C GLN A 211 16.55 -12.62 -0.49
N LEU A 212 15.63 -12.77 0.46
CA LEU A 212 15.90 -12.63 1.89
C LEU A 212 16.46 -13.91 2.52
N ARG A 213 16.79 -14.98 1.76
CA ARG A 213 17.21 -16.29 2.33
C ARG A 213 16.22 -16.81 3.38
N GLY A 214 14.92 -16.62 3.09
CA GLY A 214 13.82 -17.01 3.95
C GLY A 214 13.06 -18.22 3.41
N LYS A 215 12.21 -18.80 4.26
CA LYS A 215 11.24 -19.84 3.91
C LYS A 215 9.92 -19.54 4.60
N PRO A 216 8.80 -19.37 3.87
CA PRO A 216 7.50 -19.16 4.50
C PRO A 216 7.09 -20.36 5.36
N ARG A 217 6.40 -20.07 6.46
CA ARG A 217 5.78 -21.09 7.32
C ARG A 217 4.32 -21.26 6.91
N GLY A 218 3.82 -22.50 6.97
CA GLY A 218 2.39 -22.77 6.79
C GLY A 218 1.55 -22.06 7.85
N SER A 219 0.31 -21.74 7.50
CA SER A 219 -0.67 -21.11 8.38
C SER A 219 -2.04 -21.71 8.07
N SER A 220 -2.94 -21.68 9.05
CA SER A 220 -4.36 -21.96 8.85
C SER A 220 -5.14 -20.99 9.72
N ARG A 221 -5.33 -19.78 9.20
CA ARG A 221 -5.99 -18.67 9.92
C ARG A 221 -6.99 -17.98 9.01
N ARG A 222 -8.24 -17.88 9.45
CA ARG A 222 -9.23 -16.99 8.85
C ARG A 222 -8.90 -15.54 9.18
N ASP A 223 -9.12 -14.66 8.22
CA ASP A 223 -8.80 -13.25 8.28
C ASP A 223 -9.95 -12.39 7.70
N VAL A 224 -9.73 -11.09 7.61
CA VAL A 224 -10.71 -10.10 7.15
C VAL A 224 -11.30 -10.46 5.79
N LEU A 225 -12.58 -10.13 5.60
CA LEU A 225 -13.31 -10.27 4.33
C LEU A 225 -13.26 -11.70 3.73
N GLY A 226 -13.13 -12.72 4.59
CA GLY A 226 -13.14 -14.13 4.22
C GLY A 226 -11.84 -14.62 3.58
N LEU A 227 -10.73 -13.91 3.82
CA LEU A 227 -9.39 -14.36 3.49
C LEU A 227 -9.00 -15.56 4.38
N ASP A 228 -8.38 -16.58 3.79
CA ASP A 228 -7.85 -17.74 4.51
C ASP A 228 -6.33 -17.79 4.33
N MET A 229 -5.59 -17.45 5.38
CA MET A 229 -4.12 -17.37 5.35
C MET A 229 -3.50 -18.76 5.41
N ILE A 230 -2.77 -19.12 4.35
CA ILE A 230 -2.12 -20.41 4.16
C ILE A 230 -0.62 -20.39 4.42
N ARG A 231 0.00 -19.21 4.35
CA ARG A 231 1.42 -19.07 4.66
C ARG A 231 1.76 -17.67 5.14
N ARG A 232 2.83 -17.57 5.91
CA ARG A 232 3.39 -16.29 6.35
C ARG A 232 4.90 -16.35 6.43
N PHE A 233 5.52 -15.20 6.29
CA PHE A 233 6.93 -15.02 6.59
C PHE A 233 7.11 -13.68 7.28
N ASP A 234 7.98 -13.65 8.29
CA ASP A 234 8.30 -12.46 9.06
C ASP A 234 9.82 -12.41 9.24
N ARG A 235 10.43 -11.26 8.96
CA ARG A 235 11.84 -10.98 9.26
C ARG A 235 12.02 -9.49 9.47
N GLY A 236 12.48 -9.08 10.65
CA GLY A 236 12.50 -7.66 11.02
C GLY A 236 11.12 -7.04 10.83
N ASP A 237 11.07 -5.92 10.12
CA ASP A 237 9.85 -5.21 9.74
C ASP A 237 9.34 -5.59 8.32
N PHE A 238 9.82 -6.70 7.74
CA PHE A 238 9.26 -7.32 6.54
C PHE A 238 8.25 -8.41 6.91
N HIS A 239 7.03 -8.28 6.40
CA HIS A 239 5.92 -9.19 6.66
C HIS A 239 5.25 -9.63 5.35
N LEU A 240 5.23 -10.94 5.11
CA LEU A 240 4.49 -11.58 4.02
C LEU A 240 3.28 -12.33 4.58
N ARG A 241 2.12 -12.17 3.95
CA ARG A 241 0.91 -12.96 4.21
C ARG A 241 0.36 -13.56 2.91
N GLY A 242 0.29 -14.88 2.83
CA GLY A 242 -0.24 -15.60 1.68
C GLY A 242 -1.59 -16.20 1.97
N TYR A 243 -2.53 -16.03 1.04
CA TYR A 243 -3.92 -16.45 1.20
C TYR A 243 -4.35 -17.40 0.08
N THR A 244 -5.34 -18.25 0.37
CA THR A 244 -6.10 -18.92 -0.70
C THR A 244 -6.89 -17.89 -1.51
N GLY A 245 -7.50 -18.35 -2.60
CA GLY A 245 -8.43 -17.54 -3.38
C GLY A 245 -7.89 -17.24 -4.77
N ASP A 246 -8.75 -17.40 -5.75
CA ASP A 246 -8.42 -17.40 -7.18
C ASP A 246 -9.42 -16.58 -8.01
N ASP A 247 -10.29 -15.80 -7.34
CA ASP A 247 -11.31 -14.98 -7.97
C ASP A 247 -11.18 -13.48 -7.68
N LYS A 248 -11.92 -12.66 -8.44
CA LYS A 248 -11.94 -11.20 -8.28
C LYS A 248 -12.32 -10.76 -6.85
N PRO A 249 -13.35 -11.32 -6.20
CA PRO A 249 -13.63 -11.03 -4.80
C PRO A 249 -12.48 -11.36 -3.84
N ASP A 250 -11.74 -12.45 -4.04
CA ASP A 250 -10.54 -12.79 -3.24
C ASP A 250 -9.50 -11.68 -3.40
N HIS A 251 -9.24 -11.25 -4.64
CA HIS A 251 -8.34 -10.13 -4.93
C HIS A 251 -8.72 -8.84 -4.18
N CYS A 252 -10.00 -8.46 -4.20
CA CYS A 252 -10.49 -7.26 -3.50
C CYS A 252 -10.39 -7.38 -1.97
N ALA A 253 -10.52 -8.59 -1.41
CA ALA A 253 -10.49 -8.80 0.04
C ALA A 253 -9.16 -8.38 0.69
N HIS A 254 -8.07 -8.37 -0.08
CA HIS A 254 -6.76 -7.88 0.38
C HIS A 254 -6.75 -6.41 0.81
N LEU A 255 -7.64 -5.57 0.26
CA LEU A 255 -7.78 -4.18 0.70
C LEU A 255 -8.17 -4.09 2.18
N GLY A 256 -8.93 -5.08 2.68
CA GLY A 256 -9.32 -5.23 4.08
C GLY A 256 -8.14 -5.28 5.06
N LEU A 257 -6.98 -5.76 4.60
CA LEU A 257 -5.79 -5.89 5.43
C LEU A 257 -5.22 -4.54 5.87
N MET A 258 -5.53 -3.45 5.15
CA MET A 258 -5.03 -2.12 5.49
C MET A 258 -5.41 -1.71 6.91
N ALA A 259 -6.61 -2.07 7.38
CA ALA A 259 -7.03 -1.75 8.75
C ALA A 259 -6.11 -2.39 9.80
N ASP A 260 -5.72 -3.65 9.62
CA ASP A 260 -4.82 -4.34 10.55
C ASP A 260 -3.38 -3.83 10.42
N VAL A 261 -2.90 -3.63 9.19
CA VAL A 261 -1.56 -3.05 8.93
C VAL A 261 -1.40 -1.69 9.60
N MET A 262 -2.41 -0.83 9.51
CA MET A 262 -2.42 0.47 10.20
C MET A 262 -2.38 0.30 11.71
N ARG A 263 -3.26 -0.53 12.27
CA ARG A 263 -3.42 -0.72 13.72
C ARG A 263 -2.19 -1.32 14.37
N VAL A 264 -1.68 -2.40 13.80
CA VAL A 264 -0.65 -3.24 14.40
C VAL A 264 0.76 -2.71 14.10
N HIS A 265 0.97 -2.12 12.93
CA HIS A 265 2.33 -1.79 12.47
C HIS A 265 2.56 -0.30 12.30
N LEU A 266 1.79 0.36 11.42
CA LEU A 266 2.13 1.74 11.03
C LEU A 266 1.88 2.76 12.14
N LYS A 267 0.73 2.68 12.84
CA LYS A 267 0.44 3.62 13.94
C LYS A 267 1.47 3.52 15.08
N PRO A 268 1.80 2.33 15.62
CA PRO A 268 2.84 2.22 16.65
C PRO A 268 4.22 2.69 16.18
N ARG A 269 4.61 2.33 14.94
CA ARG A 269 5.91 2.72 14.37
C ARG A 269 6.04 4.22 14.18
N TRP A 270 5.02 4.86 13.62
CA TRP A 270 5.08 6.28 13.27
C TRP A 270 4.81 7.19 14.45
N LYS A 271 4.05 6.75 15.46
CA LYS A 271 3.54 7.61 16.54
C LYS A 271 2.81 8.83 15.94
N THR A 272 1.90 8.55 15.01
CA THR A 272 1.24 9.55 14.18
C THR A 272 0.51 10.61 15.02
N PRO A 273 0.66 11.92 14.70
CA PRO A 273 -0.07 12.97 15.41
C PRO A 273 -1.57 12.76 15.30
N GLN A 274 -2.26 12.83 16.43
CA GLN A 274 -3.68 12.53 16.51
C GLN A 274 -4.54 13.61 15.82
N GLY A 275 -5.47 13.14 15.01
CA GLY A 275 -6.58 13.86 14.43
C GLY A 275 -7.82 13.79 15.33
N ARG A 276 -8.76 14.70 15.11
CA ARG A 276 -10.00 14.82 15.90
C ARG A 276 -11.17 15.19 14.99
N ARG A 277 -12.37 14.83 15.44
CA ARG A 277 -13.63 15.35 14.87
C ARG A 277 -13.71 16.87 14.99
#